data_AF-A0A800D3Z6-F1
#
_entry.id   AF-A0A800D3Z6-F1
#
_cell.length_a   1.000
_cell.length_b   1.000
_cell.length_c   1.000
_cell.angle_alpha   90.00
_cell.angle_beta   90.00
_cell.angle_gamma   90.00
#
_symmetry.space_group_name_H-M   'P 1'
#
loop_
_entity.id
_entity.type
_entity.pdbx_description
1 polymer ?
#
loop_
_entity_poly.entity_id
_entity_poly.type
_entity_poly.pdbx_seq_one_letter_code
_entity_poly.pdbx_strand_id
1 'polypeptide(L)' 'MKIEKLDPKELRKLSVKDLQRKLKDLKLVLMKLRMKQQIDGTLENPMAIRITKRNIARILTIIREKQLKGEN' A
#
# COMPACT_ATOMS: atom_id res chain seq x y z
N MET A 1 -6.74 -7.89 11.44
CA MET A 1 -5.49 -7.32 10.88
C MET A 1 -5.50 -5.81 11.06
N LYS A 2 -4.57 -5.24 11.83
CA LYS A 2 -4.41 -3.78 11.91
C LYS A 2 -3.66 -3.31 10.67
N ILE A 3 -4.31 -2.50 9.82
CA ILE A 3 -3.64 -1.86 8.68
C ILE A 3 -3.24 -0.47 9.12
N GLU A 4 -1.95 -0.29 9.34
CA GLU A 4 -1.40 0.97 9.79
C GLU A 4 -1.03 1.86 8.61
N LYS A 5 -1.08 3.17 8.86
CA LYS A 5 -0.63 4.19 7.91
C LYS A 5 0.89 4.09 7.79
N LEU A 6 1.40 3.90 6.58
CA LEU A 6 2.84 3.91 6.33
C LEU A 6 3.39 5.34 6.41
N ASP A 7 4.54 5.51 7.05
CA ASP A 7 5.29 6.76 7.07
C ASP A 7 6.10 6.89 5.76
N PRO A 8 5.88 7.95 4.97
CA PRO A 8 6.69 8.24 3.78
C PRO A 8 8.21 8.32 4.05
N LYS A 9 8.64 8.75 5.24
CA LYS A 9 10.07 8.85 5.57
C LYS A 9 10.75 7.48 5.60
N GLU A 10 10.10 6.49 6.22
CA GLU A 10 10.60 5.13 6.28
C GLU A 10 10.58 4.45 4.90
N LEU A 11 9.56 4.73 4.09
CA LEU A 11 9.46 4.20 2.73
C LEU A 11 10.59 4.69 1.82
N ARG A 12 11.10 5.91 1.99
CA ARG A 12 12.21 6.43 1.17
C ARG A 12 13.55 5.73 1.45
N LYS A 13 13.73 5.18 2.65
CA LYS A 13 14.93 4.42 3.05
C LYS A 13 15.01 3.05 2.39
N LEU A 14 13.91 2.54 1.87
CA LEU A 14 13.85 1.22 1.24
C LEU A 14 14.35 1.25 -0.20
N SER A 15 14.82 0.10 -0.69
CA SER A 15 15.16 -0.08 -2.10
C SER A 15 13.91 -0.09 -2.98
N VAL A 16 14.07 0.20 -4.28
CA VAL A 16 12.98 0.12 -5.26
C VAL A 16 12.36 -1.29 -5.28
N LYS A 17 13.19 -2.33 -5.20
CA LYS A 17 12.75 -3.73 -5.17
C LYS A 17 11.89 -4.04 -3.94
N ASP A 18 12.28 -3.53 -2.77
CA ASP A 18 11.50 -3.72 -1.53
C ASP A 18 10.17 -2.97 -1.58
N LEU A 19 10.17 -1.77 -2.14
CA LEU A 19 8.96 -0.98 -2.37
C LEU A 19 8.00 -1.71 -3.32
N GLN A 20 8.51 -2.30 -4.40
CA GLN A 20 7.71 -3.10 -5.32
C GLN A 20 7.13 -4.36 -4.67
N ARG A 21 7.89 -5.03 -3.79
CA ARG A 21 7.39 -6.18 -3.03
C ARG A 21 6.24 -5.77 -2.11
N LYS A 22 6.44 -4.72 -1.30
CA LYS A 22 5.39 -4.15 -0.43
C LYS A 22 4.16 -3.71 -1.21
N LEU A 23 4.35 -3.14 -2.41
CA LEU A 23 3.24 -2.74 -3.28
C LEU A 23 2.39 -3.95 -3.70
N LYS A 24 3.01 -5.07 -4.07
CA LYS A 24 2.28 -6.31 -4.42
C LYS A 24 1.48 -6.82 -3.24
N ASP A 25 2.08 -6.86 -2.04
CA ASP A 25 1.41 -7.32 -0.82
C ASP A 25 0.19 -6.45 -0.49
N LEU A 26 0.33 -5.12 -0.57
CA LEU A 26 -0.80 -4.20 -0.32
C LEU A 26 -1.92 -4.32 -1.35
N LYS A 27 -1.58 -4.60 -2.63
CA LYS A 27 -2.61 -4.86 -3.66
C LYS A 27 -3.39 -6.14 -3.35
N LEU A 28 -2.70 -7.20 -2.90
CA LEU A 28 -3.36 -8.43 -2.48
C LEU A 28 -4.27 -8.20 -1.27
N VAL A 29 -3.81 -7.43 -0.27
CA VAL A 29 -4.63 -7.05 0.88
C VAL A 29 -5.85 -6.24 0.45
N LEU A 30 -5.69 -5.28 -0.46
CA LEU A 30 -6.83 -4.50 -0.99
C LEU A 30 -7.85 -5.40 -1.69
N MET A 31 -7.40 -6.39 -2.47
CA MET A 31 -8.28 -7.36 -3.13
C MET A 31 -9.06 -8.18 -2.12
N LYS A 32 -8.39 -8.72 -1.10
CA LYS A 32 -9.03 -9.49 -0.01
C LYS A 32 -10.06 -8.64 0.74
N LEU A 33 -9.75 -7.38 1.05
CA LEU A 33 -10.69 -6.47 1.70
C LEU A 33 -11.93 -6.18 0.84
N ARG A 34 -11.75 -6.00 -0.47
CA ARG A 34 -12.87 -5.80 -1.40
C ARG A 34 -13.75 -7.04 -1.49
N MET A 35 -13.14 -8.22 -1.61
CA MET A 35 -13.87 -9.48 -1.63
C MET A 35 -14.68 -9.68 -0.34
N LYS A 36 -14.06 -9.46 0.82
CA LYS A 36 -14.74 -9.52 2.12
C LYS A 36 -15.94 -8.56 2.16
N GLN A 37 -15.76 -7.32 1.71
CA GLN A 37 -16.85 -6.35 1.65
C GLN A 37 -18.00 -6.80 0.73
N GLN A 38 -17.68 -7.44 -0.40
CA GLN A 38 -18.69 -7.91 -1.35
C GLN A 38 -19.47 -9.12 -0.83
N ILE A 39 -18.81 -10.02 -0.10
CA ILE A 39 -19.42 -11.25 0.43
C ILE A 39 -20.20 -10.96 1.71
N ASP A 40 -19.57 -10.31 2.68
CA ASP A 40 -20.14 -10.12 4.03
C ASP A 40 -21.02 -8.86 4.11
N GLY A 41 -21.00 -7.99 3.09
CA GLY A 41 -21.67 -6.69 3.07
C GLY A 41 -21.12 -5.66 4.07
N THR A 42 -20.31 -6.10 5.03
CA THR A 42 -19.76 -5.32 6.13
C THR A 42 -18.26 -5.54 6.25
N LEU A 43 -17.58 -4.53 6.77
CA LEU A 43 -16.15 -4.59 7.08
C LEU A 43 -15.96 -4.30 8.56
N GLU A 44 -15.22 -5.15 9.25
CA GLU A 44 -14.78 -4.90 10.63
C GLU A 44 -14.09 -3.55 10.79
N ASN A 45 -13.40 -3.07 9.74
CA ASN A 45 -12.79 -1.76 9.70
C ASN A 45 -13.04 -1.08 8.34
N PRO A 46 -14.05 -0.20 8.24
CA PRO A 46 -14.33 0.55 7.02
C PRO A 46 -13.16 1.43 6.55
N MET A 47 -12.29 1.86 7.46
CA MET A 47 -11.11 2.67 7.12
C MET A 47 -9.99 1.85 6.49
N ALA A 48 -9.98 0.51 6.63
CA ALA A 48 -8.93 -0.35 6.12
C ALA A 48 -8.70 -0.16 4.61
N ILE A 49 -9.77 -0.14 3.81
CA ILE A 49 -9.68 0.08 2.36
C ILE A 49 -9.06 1.45 2.05
N ARG A 50 -9.51 2.50 2.76
CA ARG A 50 -9.00 3.87 2.57
C ARG A 50 -7.52 3.97 2.93
N ILE A 51 -7.09 3.35 4.03
CA ILE A 51 -5.69 3.34 4.47
C ILE A 51 -4.83 2.58 3.46
N THR A 52 -5.26 1.39 3.04
CA THR A 52 -4.52 0.58 2.05
C THR A 52 -4.35 1.31 0.73
N LYS A 53 -5.40 1.96 0.20
CA LYS A 53 -5.30 2.79 -1.02
C LYS A 53 -4.28 3.92 -0.87
N ARG A 54 -4.31 4.64 0.27
CA ARG A 54 -3.33 5.72 0.54
C ARG A 54 -1.91 5.19 0.67
N ASN A 55 -1.72 4.03 1.28
CA ASN A 55 -0.40 3.39 1.39
C ASN A 55 0.15 2.98 0.01
N ILE A 56 -0.70 2.41 -0.86
CA ILE A 56 -0.35 2.11 -2.26
C ILE A 56 0.09 3.38 -3.00
N ALA A 57 -0.69 4.46 -2.89
CA ALA A 57 -0.36 5.74 -3.53
C ALA A 57 1.00 6.28 -3.07
N ARG A 58 1.29 6.26 -1.75
CA ARG A 58 2.58 6.70 -1.21
C ARG A 58 3.76 5.91 -1.77
N ILE A 59 3.64 4.59 -1.85
CA ILE A 59 4.70 3.74 -2.40
C ILE A 59 4.93 4.06 -3.88
N LEU A 60 3.87 4.17 -4.67
CA LEU A 60 3.98 4.53 -6.09
C LEU A 60 4.65 5.89 -6.29
N THR A 61 4.29 6.88 -5.48
CA THR A 61 4.92 8.21 -5.52
C THR A 61 6.42 8.13 -5.24
N ILE A 62 6.84 7.35 -4.23
CA ILE A 62 8.26 7.22 -3.88
C ILE A 62 9.04 6.42 -4.93
N ILE A 63 8.44 5.36 -5.49
CA ILE A 63 9.06 4.64 -6.62
C ILE A 63 9.30 5.61 -7.78
N ARG A 64 8.30 6.45 -8.12
CA ARG A 64 8.46 7.46 -9.17
C ARG A 64 9.51 8.51 -8.83
N GLU A 65 9.55 8.97 -7.57
CA GLU A 65 10.57 9.89 -7.06
C GLU A 65 12.00 9.32 -7.26
N LYS A 66 12.21 8.04 -6.92
CA LYS A 66 13.49 7.34 -7.09
C LYS A 66 13.88 7.17 -8.56
N GLN A 67 12.92 6.77 -9.41
CA GLN A 67 13.13 6.67 -10.86
C GLN A 67 13.57 8.01 -11.48
N LEU A 68 12.95 9.13 -11.07
CA LEU A 68 13.31 10.46 -11.54
C LEU A 68 14.71 10.90 -11.07
N LYS A 69 15.20 10.34 -9.96
CA LYS A 69 16.56 10.55 -9.43
C LYS A 69 17.61 9.63 -10.08
N GLY A 70 17.21 8.72 -10.98
CA GLY A 70 18.11 7.74 -11.59
C GLY A 70 18.45 6.54 -10.68
N GLU A 71 17.76 6.39 -9.56
CA GLU A 71 17.82 5.19 -8.71
C GLU A 71 16.93 4.10 -9.34
N ASN A 72 17.51 3.24 -10.17
CA ASN A 72 16.85 2.08 -10.78
C ASN A 72 16.89 0.85 -9.85
#